data_AF-A0A8J8TSB4-F1
#
_entry.id   AF-A0A8J8TSB4-F1
#
_cell.length_a   1.000
_cell.length_b   1.000
_cell.length_c   1.000
_cell.angle_alpha   90.00
_cell.angle_beta   90.00
_cell.angle_gamma   90.00
#
_symmetry.space_group_name_H-M   'P 1'
#
loop_
_entity.id
_entity.type
_entity.pdbx_description
1 polymer ?
#
loop_
_entity_poly.entity_id
_entity_poly.type
_entity_poly.pdbx_seq_one_letter_code
_entity_poly.pdbx_strand_id
1 'polypeptide(L)'
;MEPTRRTLLRAVGAAGALGGIRETTAAEDQSEQEEAETPGATPTPPVDEIPPGGTGDGFELVGHVPLLDEHQYVGDEFFDVPRGSNGDITVAGDCVYVGSFVGYQPPLIVDIGNPSDPEVVGPVPDAVPGVGNGIEGIEASGDVLVIDHRDPLGDLEFTPPEDDPERGLSVYDVSTPREPELVTRYDYGGLDVHAVSLWRDPEEPERLLAVQSFTDVPNIMVLDLTGCPDEDDCDPEVVAEWALETQTGIDEHTHEAMLSTDGRRLYVSQFDAGLFLLDSTNLLSDLRDDADEYNPAPPESTPGDDHRLTLLNPDVDDRLETDPPFHGEWHHTPLKVPDRPYLLSLSESAGPRWDEDDEEILTANCPGAFTRLVYVGEDEYAHGPAGRGEPMRGDRHPEIAGVFGLPEQRLEHCGPEGWEPDEDENGDEVALPAWFSPHYATVFPDVAFVTYYGAGLRAIDISNPFSPVEAGYFFNDPVEEVRWASYGIYGETEYRNETDLDEDDLPPNLGPADVDDDLALRRPAPGPNHLFAFSFPVIHDGSVVYADVHSGLYVLEYDGPHADQLPDDGTCISGNPGAAEPGYEPCPPYGETDWGSAPEDGSDSQ
;
A
#
# COMPACT_ATOMS: atom_id res chain seq x y z
N MET A 1 30.94 11.54 -25.04
CA MET A 1 31.71 12.66 -24.46
C MET A 1 30.83 13.24 -23.37
N GLU A 2 31.03 12.76 -22.16
CA GLU A 2 30.27 13.11 -20.95
C GLU A 2 30.45 14.59 -20.56
N PRO A 3 29.54 15.11 -19.74
CA PRO A 3 29.89 16.03 -18.68
C PRO A 3 29.56 15.46 -17.29
N THR A 4 30.52 15.65 -16.40
CA THR A 4 30.66 15.12 -15.04
C THR A 4 29.79 15.89 -14.03
N ARG A 5 28.98 15.18 -13.22
CA ARG A 5 28.36 15.71 -11.98
C ARG A 5 29.43 15.82 -10.88
N ARG A 6 29.39 16.91 -10.10
CA ARG A 6 30.30 17.19 -8.96
C ARG A 6 29.50 17.14 -7.66
N THR A 7 29.74 16.11 -6.85
CA THR A 7 29.32 15.99 -5.45
C THR A 7 30.19 16.87 -4.56
N LEU A 8 29.58 17.54 -3.57
CA LEU A 8 30.23 18.49 -2.68
C LEU A 8 30.15 18.00 -1.22
N LEU A 9 31.03 17.08 -0.84
CA LEU A 9 31.27 16.74 0.57
C LEU A 9 31.95 17.92 1.29
N ARG A 10 31.37 18.39 2.40
CA ARG A 10 32.07 19.24 3.39
C ARG A 10 32.32 18.47 4.68
N ALA A 11 33.54 18.01 4.85
CA ALA A 11 34.08 17.61 6.14
C ALA A 11 34.41 18.84 6.99
N VAL A 12 33.94 18.89 8.24
CA VAL A 12 34.42 19.83 9.26
C VAL A 12 35.05 19.03 10.40
N GLY A 13 36.38 19.06 10.46
CA GLY A 13 37.15 18.66 11.63
C GLY A 13 37.52 19.87 12.47
N ALA A 14 37.37 19.77 13.80
CA ALA A 14 38.06 20.64 14.73
C ALA A 14 38.32 19.91 16.07
N ALA A 15 39.60 19.67 16.35
CA ALA A 15 40.07 19.18 17.63
C ALA A 15 40.42 20.33 18.59
N GLY A 16 40.00 20.19 19.86
CA GLY A 16 40.81 20.53 21.04
C GLY A 16 40.56 21.87 21.75
N ALA A 17 39.97 21.82 22.94
CA ALA A 17 40.37 22.63 24.10
C ALA A 17 39.96 21.97 25.43
N LEU A 18 40.96 21.48 26.17
CA LEU A 18 40.86 21.01 27.55
C LEU A 18 40.64 22.19 28.52
N GLY A 19 39.63 22.10 29.37
CA GLY A 19 39.39 23.03 30.48
C GLY A 19 38.61 22.33 31.60
N GLY A 20 39.30 21.99 32.69
CA GLY A 20 38.77 21.13 33.74
C GLY A 20 37.62 21.70 34.56
N ILE A 21 36.71 20.80 34.96
CA ILE A 21 35.74 21.02 36.03
C ILE A 21 35.79 19.81 36.96
N ARG A 22 35.71 20.12 38.26
CA ARG A 22 35.98 19.29 39.44
C ARG A 22 35.07 18.08 39.55
N GLU A 23 35.67 16.98 40.00
CA GLU A 23 35.00 15.83 40.63
C GLU A 23 34.07 16.30 41.75
N THR A 24 32.79 15.97 41.62
CA THR A 24 31.87 15.84 42.76
C THR A 24 31.34 14.43 42.75
N THR A 25 31.83 13.62 43.70
CA THR A 25 31.32 12.30 44.04
C THR A 25 29.90 12.43 44.58
N ALA A 26 28.92 12.02 43.80
CA ALA A 26 27.56 11.73 44.26
C ALA A 26 27.38 10.22 44.26
N ALA A 27 26.85 9.73 45.38
CA ALA A 27 26.85 8.35 45.81
C ALA A 27 26.03 7.43 44.90
N GLU A 28 26.52 6.18 44.80
CA GLU A 28 25.84 5.02 44.26
C GLU A 28 24.48 4.85 44.97
N ASP A 29 23.38 5.01 44.24
CA ASP A 29 22.10 4.42 44.57
C ASP A 29 21.76 3.48 43.41
N GLN A 30 22.09 2.21 43.60
CA GLN A 30 21.70 1.12 42.70
C GLN A 30 20.23 0.84 42.95
N SER A 31 19.35 1.48 42.18
CA SER A 31 18.07 0.89 41.83
C SER A 31 18.26 0.16 40.51
N GLU A 32 18.44 -1.16 40.58
CA GLU A 32 18.14 -2.06 39.47
C GLU A 32 16.67 -1.86 39.10
N GLN A 33 16.39 -0.91 38.20
CA GLN A 33 15.27 -1.04 37.30
C GLN A 33 15.75 -2.07 36.27
N GLU A 34 15.20 -3.27 36.33
CA GLU A 34 15.14 -4.12 35.15
C GLU A 34 14.51 -3.24 34.06
N GLU A 35 15.33 -2.74 33.12
CA GLU A 35 14.85 -2.37 31.80
C GLU A 35 14.16 -3.64 31.30
N ALA A 36 12.83 -3.66 31.36
CA ALA A 36 12.07 -4.66 30.64
C ALA A 36 12.47 -4.44 29.18
N GLU A 37 13.25 -5.36 28.62
CA GLU A 37 13.48 -5.41 27.18
C GLU A 37 12.11 -5.40 26.53
N THR A 38 11.81 -4.34 25.78
CA THR A 38 10.65 -4.33 24.90
C THR A 38 10.81 -5.56 24.00
N PRO A 39 9.84 -6.49 23.98
CA PRO A 39 9.95 -7.64 23.09
C PRO A 39 10.16 -7.13 21.66
N GLY A 40 11.22 -7.57 21.00
CA GLY A 40 11.40 -7.31 19.58
C GLY A 40 10.31 -8.03 18.77
N ALA A 41 10.05 -7.55 17.55
CA ALA A 41 9.14 -8.23 16.64
C ALA A 41 9.61 -9.66 16.33
N THR A 42 8.68 -10.53 15.97
CA THR A 42 8.96 -11.95 15.73
C THR A 42 9.60 -12.13 14.35
N PRO A 43 10.79 -12.76 14.25
CA PRO A 43 11.41 -13.03 12.96
C PRO A 43 10.57 -14.03 12.17
N THR A 44 10.61 -13.86 10.85
CA THR A 44 10.00 -14.74 9.88
C THR A 44 10.68 -16.12 9.95
N PRO A 45 9.93 -17.20 10.18
CA PRO A 45 10.51 -18.54 10.22
C PRO A 45 10.93 -18.99 8.81
N PRO A 46 11.87 -19.94 8.69
CA PRO A 46 12.07 -20.67 7.45
C PRO A 46 10.75 -21.28 6.97
N VAL A 47 10.49 -21.24 5.67
CA VAL A 47 9.18 -21.65 5.15
C VAL A 47 8.91 -23.14 5.34
N ASP A 48 9.94 -23.99 5.35
CA ASP A 48 9.79 -25.42 5.68
C ASP A 48 9.42 -25.68 7.15
N GLU A 49 9.50 -24.67 8.01
CA GLU A 49 9.04 -24.70 9.41
C GLU A 49 7.60 -24.18 9.59
N ILE A 50 7.02 -23.53 8.57
CA ILE A 50 5.61 -23.08 8.61
C ILE A 50 4.71 -24.32 8.44
N PRO A 51 3.78 -24.59 9.37
CA PRO A 51 2.90 -25.75 9.27
C PRO A 51 1.81 -25.52 8.20
N PRO A 52 1.19 -26.62 7.68
CA PRO A 52 0.05 -26.49 6.79
C PRO A 52 -1.08 -25.67 7.42
N GLY A 53 -1.54 -24.63 6.71
CA GLY A 53 -2.51 -23.66 7.22
C GLY A 53 -1.89 -22.46 7.95
N GLY A 54 -0.56 -22.33 7.95
CA GLY A 54 0.14 -21.19 8.52
C GLY A 54 0.27 -21.23 10.05
N THR A 55 0.94 -20.22 10.59
CA THR A 55 1.14 -20.04 12.04
C THR A 55 1.07 -18.56 12.40
N GLY A 56 0.51 -18.25 13.57
CA GLY A 56 0.41 -16.87 14.05
C GLY A 56 0.32 -16.77 15.56
N ASP A 57 0.54 -15.56 16.06
CA ASP A 57 0.24 -15.13 17.43
C ASP A 57 -0.73 -13.96 17.38
N GLY A 58 -1.79 -14.01 18.18
CA GLY A 58 -2.91 -13.08 18.09
C GLY A 58 -3.81 -13.26 16.87
N PHE A 59 -3.51 -14.21 15.96
CA PHE A 59 -4.30 -14.52 14.77
C PHE A 59 -4.65 -16.01 14.69
N GLU A 60 -5.89 -16.31 14.32
CA GLU A 60 -6.37 -17.66 13.99
C GLU A 60 -6.85 -17.70 12.54
N LEU A 61 -6.40 -18.69 11.76
CA LEU A 61 -6.92 -18.93 10.42
C LEU A 61 -8.35 -19.48 10.49
N VAL A 62 -9.30 -18.74 9.92
CA VAL A 62 -10.71 -19.13 9.85
C VAL A 62 -11.01 -19.78 8.51
N GLY A 63 -10.56 -19.16 7.41
CA GLY A 63 -10.82 -19.62 6.04
C GLY A 63 -9.68 -19.26 5.09
N HIS A 64 -9.56 -20.04 4.03
CA HIS A 64 -8.56 -19.86 2.98
C HIS A 64 -9.13 -20.29 1.64
N VAL A 65 -8.90 -19.50 0.59
CA VAL A 65 -9.21 -19.86 -0.78
C VAL A 65 -7.98 -19.65 -1.67
N PRO A 66 -7.48 -20.69 -2.36
CA PRO A 66 -6.22 -20.62 -3.11
C PRO A 66 -6.30 -19.82 -4.42
N LEU A 67 -7.51 -19.42 -4.83
CA LEU A 67 -7.79 -18.72 -6.10
C LEU A 67 -7.20 -19.48 -7.31
N LEU A 68 -7.87 -20.54 -7.72
CA LEU A 68 -7.36 -21.42 -8.78
C LEU A 68 -7.40 -20.77 -10.16
N ASP A 69 -6.65 -21.33 -11.10
CA ASP A 69 -6.51 -20.87 -12.47
C ASP A 69 -7.69 -21.16 -13.42
N GLU A 70 -8.89 -21.32 -12.87
CA GLU A 70 -10.06 -21.84 -13.58
C GLU A 70 -10.76 -20.82 -14.50
N HIS A 71 -10.41 -19.53 -14.37
CA HIS A 71 -10.98 -18.42 -15.15
C HIS A 71 -9.92 -17.73 -16.00
N GLN A 72 -10.12 -17.70 -17.32
CA GLN A 72 -9.17 -17.14 -18.29
C GLN A 72 -9.90 -16.48 -19.45
N TYR A 73 -9.27 -15.46 -20.03
CA TYR A 73 -9.74 -14.83 -21.26
C TYR A 73 -9.32 -15.58 -22.53
N VAL A 74 -8.22 -16.33 -22.45
CA VAL A 74 -7.62 -17.05 -23.58
C VAL A 74 -7.36 -18.49 -23.19
N GLY A 75 -7.77 -19.42 -24.06
CA GLY A 75 -7.66 -20.85 -23.80
C GLY A 75 -8.74 -21.41 -22.89
N ASP A 76 -8.89 -22.74 -22.89
CA ASP A 76 -9.87 -23.47 -22.07
C ASP A 76 -9.18 -24.44 -21.08
N GLU A 77 -7.85 -24.42 -20.98
CA GLU A 77 -7.08 -25.35 -20.14
C GLU A 77 -6.85 -24.80 -18.74
N PHE A 78 -7.21 -25.57 -17.71
CA PHE A 78 -6.96 -25.27 -16.30
C PHE A 78 -6.12 -26.39 -15.66
N PHE A 79 -5.29 -26.03 -14.70
CA PHE A 79 -4.29 -26.91 -14.10
C PHE A 79 -4.57 -27.32 -12.66
N ASP A 80 -5.61 -26.76 -12.05
CA ASP A 80 -5.99 -27.03 -10.65
C ASP A 80 -4.87 -26.59 -9.70
N VAL A 81 -4.26 -25.44 -10.01
CA VAL A 81 -3.23 -24.79 -9.21
C VAL A 81 -3.64 -23.34 -8.94
N PRO A 82 -3.14 -22.71 -7.87
CA PRO A 82 -3.34 -21.27 -7.65
C PRO A 82 -2.95 -20.48 -8.89
N ARG A 83 -3.74 -19.47 -9.23
CA ARG A 83 -3.43 -18.62 -10.37
C ARG A 83 -2.12 -17.86 -10.21
N GLY A 84 -1.78 -17.51 -8.98
CA GLY A 84 -0.70 -16.60 -8.63
C GLY A 84 -0.91 -15.20 -9.20
N SER A 85 -0.01 -14.27 -8.87
CA SER A 85 -0.10 -12.88 -9.34
C SER A 85 -1.47 -12.23 -9.00
N ASN A 86 -1.97 -12.51 -7.79
CA ASN A 86 -3.15 -11.87 -7.21
C ASN A 86 -2.85 -10.40 -6.92
N GLY A 87 -3.76 -9.52 -7.33
CA GLY A 87 -3.77 -8.10 -7.03
C GLY A 87 -4.24 -7.78 -5.62
N ASP A 88 -4.52 -6.50 -5.42
CA ASP A 88 -5.11 -5.97 -4.21
C ASP A 88 -6.57 -6.45 -4.03
N ILE A 89 -7.18 -6.16 -2.87
CA ILE A 89 -8.54 -6.59 -2.54
C ILE A 89 -9.41 -5.46 -2.00
N THR A 90 -10.71 -5.59 -2.21
CA THR A 90 -11.71 -4.78 -1.52
C THR A 90 -12.96 -5.60 -1.21
N VAL A 91 -13.87 -5.06 -0.41
CA VAL A 91 -15.07 -5.78 0.05
C VAL A 91 -16.33 -4.93 -0.16
N ALA A 92 -17.37 -5.53 -0.76
CA ALA A 92 -18.72 -4.98 -0.77
C ALA A 92 -19.73 -6.04 -0.34
N GLY A 93 -20.52 -5.75 0.69
CA GLY A 93 -21.33 -6.78 1.37
C GLY A 93 -20.46 -7.97 1.79
N ASP A 94 -20.91 -9.18 1.52
CA ASP A 94 -20.18 -10.42 1.83
C ASP A 94 -19.20 -10.85 0.70
N CYS A 95 -18.92 -9.98 -0.28
CA CYS A 95 -18.05 -10.31 -1.40
C CYS A 95 -16.71 -9.59 -1.31
N VAL A 96 -15.62 -10.36 -1.38
CA VAL A 96 -14.27 -9.85 -1.62
C VAL A 96 -14.00 -9.85 -3.12
N TYR A 97 -13.59 -8.72 -3.67
CA TYR A 97 -13.08 -8.63 -5.03
C TYR A 97 -11.56 -8.68 -4.97
N VAL A 98 -10.96 -9.59 -5.75
CA VAL A 98 -9.52 -9.81 -5.77
C VAL A 98 -8.98 -9.47 -7.16
N GLY A 99 -8.15 -8.44 -7.21
CA GLY A 99 -7.46 -7.98 -8.42
C GLY A 99 -6.57 -9.04 -9.04
N SER A 100 -6.03 -8.76 -10.22
CA SER A 100 -5.08 -9.62 -10.91
C SER A 100 -4.05 -8.80 -11.67
N PHE A 101 -2.78 -9.16 -11.49
CA PHE A 101 -1.69 -8.66 -12.31
C PHE A 101 -1.69 -9.27 -13.72
N VAL A 102 -2.51 -10.31 -13.96
CA VAL A 102 -2.40 -11.16 -15.13
C VAL A 102 -3.40 -10.70 -16.19
N GLY A 103 -2.93 -10.19 -17.32
CA GLY A 103 -3.79 -9.80 -18.46
C GLY A 103 -4.60 -10.97 -19.03
N TYR A 104 -4.15 -12.21 -18.84
CA TYR A 104 -4.84 -13.44 -19.24
C TYR A 104 -5.98 -13.87 -18.30
N GLN A 105 -6.09 -13.28 -17.10
CA GLN A 105 -7.08 -13.68 -16.11
C GLN A 105 -7.87 -12.49 -15.55
N PRO A 106 -9.18 -12.68 -15.32
CA PRO A 106 -10.00 -11.64 -14.73
C PRO A 106 -9.72 -11.48 -13.22
N PRO A 107 -10.06 -10.32 -12.63
CA PRO A 107 -10.27 -10.23 -11.20
C PRO A 107 -11.42 -11.17 -10.77
N LEU A 108 -11.38 -11.67 -9.54
CA LEU A 108 -12.30 -12.69 -9.04
C LEU A 108 -13.17 -12.13 -7.91
N ILE A 109 -14.36 -12.70 -7.79
CA ILE A 109 -15.30 -12.45 -6.70
C ILE A 109 -15.28 -13.67 -5.77
N VAL A 110 -15.05 -13.44 -4.49
CA VAL A 110 -15.08 -14.46 -3.43
C VAL A 110 -16.18 -14.12 -2.45
N ASP A 111 -17.10 -15.04 -2.22
CA ASP A 111 -18.12 -14.96 -1.18
C ASP A 111 -17.52 -15.38 0.17
N ILE A 112 -17.53 -14.47 1.13
CA ILE A 112 -17.07 -14.68 2.51
C ILE A 112 -18.21 -14.65 3.53
N GLY A 113 -19.48 -14.71 3.10
CA GLY A 113 -20.63 -14.71 4.01
C GLY A 113 -20.66 -15.90 4.98
N ASN A 114 -19.86 -16.94 4.70
CA ASN A 114 -19.37 -17.87 5.71
C ASN A 114 -17.83 -17.79 5.74
N PRO A 115 -17.21 -17.09 6.71
CA PRO A 115 -15.76 -16.85 6.70
C PRO A 115 -14.93 -18.13 6.83
N SER A 116 -15.53 -19.22 7.33
CA SER A 116 -14.87 -20.52 7.45
C SER A 116 -14.91 -21.39 6.19
N ASP A 117 -15.64 -20.95 5.17
CA ASP A 117 -15.81 -21.65 3.89
C ASP A 117 -15.94 -20.61 2.77
N PRO A 118 -14.89 -19.80 2.50
CA PRO A 118 -14.91 -18.82 1.44
C PRO A 118 -15.00 -19.50 0.06
N GLU A 119 -15.89 -19.03 -0.81
CA GLU A 119 -16.16 -19.65 -2.11
C GLU A 119 -15.92 -18.66 -3.27
N VAL A 120 -15.20 -19.08 -4.30
CA VAL A 120 -15.10 -18.29 -5.54
C VAL A 120 -16.46 -18.32 -6.25
N VAL A 121 -17.06 -17.14 -6.42
CA VAL A 121 -18.32 -16.96 -7.14
C VAL A 121 -18.08 -17.01 -8.65
N GLY A 122 -16.99 -16.39 -9.10
CA GLY A 122 -16.60 -16.31 -10.50
C GLY A 122 -15.79 -15.05 -10.80
N PRO A 123 -15.56 -14.74 -12.08
CA PRO A 123 -14.88 -13.52 -12.50
C PRO A 123 -15.77 -12.29 -12.36
N VAL A 124 -15.16 -11.12 -12.15
CA VAL A 124 -15.85 -9.85 -12.38
C VAL A 124 -16.21 -9.78 -13.87
N PRO A 125 -17.50 -9.65 -14.23
CA PRO A 125 -17.94 -9.57 -15.61
C PRO A 125 -17.41 -8.29 -16.26
N ASP A 126 -17.13 -8.36 -17.55
CA ASP A 126 -16.69 -7.22 -18.36
C ASP A 126 -15.42 -6.50 -17.84
N ALA A 127 -14.63 -7.13 -16.98
CA ALA A 127 -13.28 -6.68 -16.67
C ALA A 127 -12.43 -6.67 -17.96
N VAL A 128 -11.49 -5.72 -18.06
CA VAL A 128 -10.77 -5.48 -19.31
C VAL A 128 -9.78 -6.62 -19.55
N PRO A 129 -9.89 -7.37 -20.65
CA PRO A 129 -8.94 -8.43 -20.96
C PRO A 129 -7.64 -7.87 -21.51
N GLY A 130 -6.52 -8.54 -21.21
CA GLY A 130 -5.19 -8.17 -21.72
C GLY A 130 -4.39 -7.26 -20.80
N VAL A 131 -5.01 -6.70 -19.76
CA VAL A 131 -4.42 -5.76 -18.80
C VAL A 131 -4.49 -6.27 -17.37
N GLY A 132 -3.66 -5.74 -16.49
CA GLY A 132 -3.79 -5.96 -15.05
C GLY A 132 -5.02 -5.20 -14.58
N ASN A 133 -5.87 -5.84 -13.78
CA ASN A 133 -7.09 -5.25 -13.25
C ASN A 133 -7.01 -5.23 -11.73
N GLY A 134 -6.98 -4.05 -11.10
CA GLY A 134 -6.90 -3.95 -9.65
C GLY A 134 -5.56 -4.42 -9.10
N ILE A 135 -4.44 -4.05 -9.74
CA ILE A 135 -3.12 -4.46 -9.22
C ILE A 135 -2.92 -3.82 -7.85
N GLU A 136 -3.02 -2.50 -7.79
CA GLU A 136 -2.87 -1.65 -6.58
C GLU A 136 -4.04 -0.64 -6.50
N GLY A 137 -5.14 -0.95 -7.19
CA GLY A 137 -6.23 -0.02 -7.43
C GLY A 137 -7.59 -0.69 -7.58
N ILE A 138 -8.00 -1.47 -6.58
CA ILE A 138 -9.36 -2.01 -6.52
C ILE A 138 -10.04 -1.58 -5.22
N GLU A 139 -11.10 -0.80 -5.33
CA GLU A 139 -11.78 -0.23 -4.17
C GLU A 139 -13.29 -0.23 -4.31
N ALA A 140 -13.98 -0.60 -3.24
CA ALA A 140 -15.42 -0.49 -3.12
C ALA A 140 -15.80 0.58 -2.10
N SER A 141 -16.87 1.31 -2.37
CA SER A 141 -17.50 2.24 -1.43
C SER A 141 -19.00 2.04 -1.50
N GLY A 142 -19.56 1.25 -0.58
CA GLY A 142 -20.98 0.92 -0.53
C GLY A 142 -21.46 0.14 -1.76
N ASP A 143 -22.12 0.84 -2.68
CA ASP A 143 -22.75 0.31 -3.89
C ASP A 143 -21.92 0.51 -5.17
N VAL A 144 -20.73 1.11 -5.07
CA VAL A 144 -19.82 1.33 -6.20
C VAL A 144 -18.54 0.52 -5.97
N LEU A 145 -18.09 -0.18 -7.02
CA LEU A 145 -16.75 -0.77 -7.12
C LEU A 145 -15.99 -0.08 -8.26
N VAL A 146 -14.76 0.30 -7.99
CA VAL A 146 -13.82 0.84 -8.97
C VAL A 146 -12.64 -0.12 -9.09
N ILE A 147 -12.31 -0.47 -10.32
CA ILE A 147 -11.16 -1.30 -10.65
C ILE A 147 -10.30 -0.52 -11.63
N ASP A 148 -9.09 -0.16 -11.22
CA ASP A 148 -8.06 0.36 -12.10
C ASP A 148 -7.60 -0.71 -13.08
N HIS A 149 -7.12 -0.28 -14.24
CA HIS A 149 -6.42 -1.19 -15.13
C HIS A 149 -5.19 -0.53 -15.74
N ARG A 150 -4.12 -1.32 -15.81
CA ARG A 150 -2.78 -0.89 -16.25
C ARG A 150 -2.00 -2.05 -16.87
N ASP A 151 -0.83 -1.74 -17.42
CA ASP A 151 0.07 -2.74 -18.01
C ASP A 151 0.40 -3.84 -16.98
N PRO A 152 0.13 -5.13 -17.30
CA PRO A 152 0.55 -6.27 -16.50
C PRO A 152 2.04 -6.25 -16.19
N LEU A 153 2.40 -6.66 -14.97
CA LEU A 153 3.79 -6.92 -14.66
C LEU A 153 4.25 -8.25 -15.27
N GLY A 154 5.55 -8.37 -15.56
CA GLY A 154 6.15 -9.61 -16.05
C GLY A 154 5.67 -10.06 -17.44
N ASP A 155 5.35 -9.11 -18.32
CA ASP A 155 4.90 -9.34 -19.71
C ASP A 155 3.67 -10.26 -19.83
N LEU A 156 2.84 -10.32 -18.79
CA LEU A 156 1.63 -11.15 -18.76
C LEU A 156 0.44 -10.49 -19.46
N GLU A 157 0.68 -9.89 -20.63
CA GLU A 157 -0.27 -9.03 -21.34
C GLU A 157 -0.59 -9.50 -22.75
N PHE A 158 -1.71 -9.01 -23.28
CA PHE A 158 -2.01 -9.06 -24.71
C PHE A 158 -2.84 -7.84 -25.08
N THR A 159 -2.83 -7.46 -26.37
CA THR A 159 -3.57 -6.29 -26.83
C THR A 159 -5.07 -6.39 -26.51
N PRO A 160 -5.64 -5.45 -25.76
CA PRO A 160 -7.08 -5.43 -25.48
C PRO A 160 -7.92 -5.32 -26.76
N PRO A 161 -9.22 -5.71 -26.71
CA PRO A 161 -10.17 -5.45 -27.78
C PRO A 161 -10.23 -3.97 -28.18
N GLU A 162 -10.52 -3.67 -29.45
CA GLU A 162 -10.40 -2.31 -30.02
C GLU A 162 -11.17 -1.19 -29.27
N ASP A 163 -12.19 -1.55 -28.49
CA ASP A 163 -13.05 -0.59 -27.76
C ASP A 163 -12.73 -0.53 -26.25
N ASP A 164 -11.81 -1.36 -25.76
CA ASP A 164 -11.43 -1.39 -24.35
C ASP A 164 -10.15 -0.57 -24.08
N PRO A 165 -10.13 0.26 -23.01
CA PRO A 165 -8.97 1.07 -22.67
C PRO A 165 -7.82 0.22 -22.09
N GLU A 166 -6.59 0.48 -22.53
CA GLU A 166 -5.38 -0.13 -21.96
C GLU A 166 -5.12 0.38 -20.52
N ARG A 167 -5.45 1.65 -20.24
CA ARG A 167 -5.21 2.30 -18.96
C ARG A 167 -6.38 3.18 -18.53
N GLY A 168 -6.87 3.02 -17.31
CA GLY A 168 -8.16 3.61 -16.95
C GLY A 168 -8.77 3.07 -15.66
N LEU A 169 -10.05 3.38 -15.49
CA LEU A 169 -10.91 2.82 -14.45
C LEU A 169 -12.14 2.15 -15.08
N SER A 170 -12.56 1.03 -14.51
CA SER A 170 -13.89 0.46 -14.69
C SER A 170 -14.71 0.68 -13.42
N VAL A 171 -15.91 1.24 -13.57
CA VAL A 171 -16.84 1.54 -12.47
C VAL A 171 -18.03 0.60 -12.56
N TYR A 172 -18.37 -0.07 -11.47
CA TYR A 172 -19.43 -1.08 -11.40
C TYR A 172 -20.48 -0.74 -10.33
N ASP A 173 -21.73 -1.09 -10.62
CA ASP A 173 -22.80 -1.22 -9.63
C ASP A 173 -22.60 -2.54 -8.87
N VAL A 174 -22.42 -2.44 -7.56
CA VAL A 174 -22.30 -3.59 -6.65
C VAL A 174 -23.39 -3.62 -5.59
N SER A 175 -24.53 -2.98 -5.85
CA SER A 175 -25.75 -3.13 -5.03
C SER A 175 -26.20 -4.60 -4.91
N THR A 176 -25.80 -5.44 -5.86
CA THR A 176 -25.83 -6.91 -5.76
C THR A 176 -24.40 -7.48 -5.85
N PRO A 177 -23.65 -7.59 -4.75
CA PRO A 177 -22.21 -7.83 -4.80
C PRO A 177 -21.73 -9.14 -5.47
N ARG A 178 -22.61 -10.12 -5.66
CA ARG A 178 -22.27 -11.38 -6.37
C ARG A 178 -22.40 -11.26 -7.88
N GLU A 179 -23.08 -10.22 -8.36
CA GLU A 179 -23.43 -9.99 -9.76
C GLU A 179 -23.17 -8.50 -10.07
N PRO A 180 -21.92 -8.02 -9.99
CA PRO A 180 -21.58 -6.63 -10.30
C PRO A 180 -21.92 -6.31 -11.76
N GLU A 181 -22.41 -5.10 -12.02
CA GLU A 181 -22.79 -4.64 -13.36
C GLU A 181 -21.88 -3.47 -13.78
N LEU A 182 -21.20 -3.57 -14.93
CA LEU A 182 -20.36 -2.48 -15.43
C LEU A 182 -21.22 -1.26 -15.80
N VAL A 183 -20.92 -0.10 -15.21
CA VAL A 183 -21.64 1.17 -15.42
C VAL A 183 -20.92 2.00 -16.48
N THR A 184 -19.62 2.23 -16.30
CA THR A 184 -18.83 3.05 -17.21
C THR A 184 -17.34 2.72 -17.13
N ARG A 185 -16.58 3.18 -18.12
CA ARG A 185 -15.12 3.18 -18.08
C ARG A 185 -14.59 4.58 -18.33
N TYR A 186 -13.55 4.94 -17.59
CA TYR A 186 -12.81 6.18 -17.79
C TYR A 186 -11.42 5.86 -18.34
N ASP A 187 -11.10 6.39 -19.53
CA ASP A 187 -9.82 6.17 -20.22
C ASP A 187 -8.85 7.31 -19.89
N TYR A 188 -7.76 7.00 -19.19
CA TYR A 188 -6.68 7.97 -18.91
C TYR A 188 -5.78 8.20 -20.12
N GLY A 189 -5.99 7.49 -21.23
CA GLY A 189 -5.18 7.53 -22.41
C GLY A 189 -3.80 6.93 -22.14
N GLY A 190 -2.75 7.66 -22.52
CA GLY A 190 -1.37 7.18 -22.40
C GLY A 190 -0.72 7.40 -21.04
N LEU A 191 -1.45 7.84 -20.01
CA LEU A 191 -0.91 8.07 -18.69
C LEU A 191 -0.66 6.74 -17.97
N ASP A 192 0.48 6.61 -17.31
CA ASP A 192 0.85 5.46 -16.50
C ASP A 192 0.29 5.59 -15.07
N VAL A 193 -0.73 4.78 -14.79
CA VAL A 193 -1.47 4.78 -13.53
C VAL A 193 -0.78 3.89 -12.51
N HIS A 194 -0.90 4.25 -11.22
CA HIS A 194 -0.30 3.47 -10.15
C HIS A 194 -1.32 2.91 -9.16
N ALA A 195 -1.96 3.77 -8.36
CA ALA A 195 -2.95 3.36 -7.36
C ALA A 195 -4.17 4.30 -7.38
N VAL A 196 -5.34 3.78 -7.02
CA VAL A 196 -6.56 4.59 -6.85
C VAL A 196 -7.11 4.39 -5.45
N SER A 197 -7.52 5.48 -4.81
CA SER A 197 -8.33 5.45 -3.60
C SER A 197 -9.67 6.13 -3.79
N LEU A 198 -10.71 5.62 -3.12
CA LEU A 198 -12.02 6.24 -3.11
C LEU A 198 -12.22 7.07 -1.85
N TRP A 199 -12.94 8.18 -1.99
CA TRP A 199 -13.35 9.02 -0.88
C TRP A 199 -14.82 9.37 -1.03
N ARG A 200 -15.65 8.91 -0.10
CA ARG A 200 -17.07 9.26 -0.05
C ARG A 200 -17.26 10.40 0.95
N ASP A 201 -17.92 11.47 0.54
CA ASP A 201 -18.03 12.65 1.40
C ASP A 201 -18.89 12.32 2.63
N PRO A 202 -18.36 12.45 3.86
CA PRO A 202 -19.13 12.16 5.08
C PRO A 202 -20.24 13.18 5.35
N GLU A 203 -20.19 14.38 4.76
CA GLU A 203 -21.23 15.40 4.85
C GLU A 203 -22.24 15.32 3.68
N GLU A 204 -21.84 14.76 2.54
CA GLU A 204 -22.65 14.61 1.32
C GLU A 204 -22.48 13.22 0.69
N PRO A 205 -23.10 12.15 1.23
CA PRO A 205 -22.82 10.74 0.87
C PRO A 205 -23.02 10.35 -0.61
N GLU A 206 -23.78 11.15 -1.36
CA GLU A 206 -23.96 11.00 -2.81
C GLU A 206 -22.67 11.34 -3.59
N ARG A 207 -21.76 12.10 -2.96
CA ARG A 207 -20.47 12.48 -3.53
C ARG A 207 -19.44 11.41 -3.27
N LEU A 208 -18.89 10.91 -4.37
CA LEU A 208 -17.81 9.93 -4.39
C LEU A 208 -16.70 10.46 -5.27
N LEU A 209 -15.47 10.51 -4.75
CA LEU A 209 -14.29 10.91 -5.50
C LEU A 209 -13.36 9.70 -5.65
N ALA A 210 -12.73 9.57 -6.82
CA ALA A 210 -11.59 8.68 -7.02
C ALA A 210 -10.31 9.51 -7.13
N VAL A 211 -9.36 9.24 -6.26
CA VAL A 211 -8.03 9.86 -6.26
C VAL A 211 -7.05 8.91 -6.91
N GLN A 212 -6.65 9.21 -8.13
CA GLN A 212 -5.69 8.42 -8.90
C GLN A 212 -4.29 9.01 -8.77
N SER A 213 -3.31 8.17 -8.46
CA SER A 213 -1.89 8.48 -8.61
C SER A 213 -1.34 8.00 -9.95
N PHE A 214 -0.34 8.73 -10.44
CA PHE A 214 0.36 8.45 -11.70
C PHE A 214 1.88 8.54 -11.50
N THR A 215 2.58 7.72 -12.27
CA THR A 215 4.02 7.87 -12.49
C THR A 215 4.30 8.93 -13.58
N ASP A 216 3.28 9.32 -14.35
CA ASP A 216 3.32 10.44 -15.29
C ASP A 216 2.90 11.79 -14.66
N VAL A 217 2.85 12.84 -15.50
CA VAL A 217 2.31 14.16 -15.15
C VAL A 217 0.94 14.34 -15.83
N PRO A 218 -0.13 14.75 -15.10
CA PRO A 218 -0.15 15.10 -13.67
C PRO A 218 0.10 13.89 -12.77
N ASN A 219 0.68 14.13 -11.60
CA ASN A 219 0.99 13.06 -10.64
C ASN A 219 -0.24 12.60 -9.85
N ILE A 220 -1.24 13.48 -9.71
CA ILE A 220 -2.54 13.19 -9.09
C ILE A 220 -3.64 13.71 -10.00
N MET A 221 -4.69 12.91 -10.17
CA MET A 221 -5.97 13.31 -10.76
C MET A 221 -7.10 12.88 -9.81
N VAL A 222 -8.03 13.79 -9.54
CA VAL A 222 -9.25 13.50 -8.77
C VAL A 222 -10.42 13.51 -9.73
N LEU A 223 -11.09 12.36 -9.83
CA LEU A 223 -12.33 12.18 -10.57
C LEU A 223 -13.53 12.29 -9.64
N ASP A 224 -14.54 13.04 -10.05
CA ASP A 224 -15.85 13.04 -9.43
C ASP A 224 -16.69 11.91 -10.04
N LEU A 225 -17.09 10.97 -9.19
CA LEU A 225 -17.95 9.83 -9.50
C LEU A 225 -19.35 10.01 -8.90
N THR A 226 -19.72 11.24 -8.50
CA THR A 226 -21.08 11.58 -8.05
C THR A 226 -22.10 11.15 -9.11
N GLY A 227 -23.16 10.46 -8.67
CA GLY A 227 -24.19 9.90 -9.56
C GLY A 227 -23.99 8.42 -9.90
N CYS A 228 -22.77 7.88 -9.76
CA CYS A 228 -22.55 6.44 -9.86
C CYS A 228 -23.15 5.73 -8.62
N PRO A 229 -23.72 4.52 -8.77
CA PRO A 229 -23.68 3.67 -9.96
C PRO A 229 -24.85 3.84 -10.95
N ASP A 230 -25.69 4.88 -10.83
CA ASP A 230 -26.80 5.07 -11.77
C ASP A 230 -26.26 5.41 -13.19
N GLU A 231 -26.39 4.48 -14.14
CA GLU A 231 -25.90 4.65 -15.52
C GLU A 231 -26.42 5.92 -16.22
N ASP A 232 -27.62 6.41 -15.85
CA ASP A 232 -28.20 7.62 -16.45
C ASP A 232 -27.55 8.92 -15.90
N ASP A 233 -26.92 8.86 -14.71
CA ASP A 233 -26.34 10.00 -13.98
C ASP A 233 -24.81 9.90 -13.77
N CYS A 234 -24.19 8.74 -13.95
CA CYS A 234 -22.75 8.49 -13.77
C CYS A 234 -21.93 9.02 -14.97
N ASP A 235 -21.36 10.23 -14.81
CA ASP A 235 -20.51 10.90 -15.80
C ASP A 235 -19.19 11.36 -15.15
N PRO A 236 -18.16 10.49 -15.11
CA PRO A 236 -16.90 10.80 -14.43
C PRO A 236 -16.21 12.06 -14.98
N GLU A 237 -15.91 13.02 -14.11
CA GLU A 237 -15.28 14.29 -14.47
C GLU A 237 -14.00 14.54 -13.66
N VAL A 238 -12.95 15.03 -14.32
CA VAL A 238 -11.73 15.49 -13.64
C VAL A 238 -12.02 16.80 -12.91
N VAL A 239 -12.01 16.75 -11.57
CA VAL A 239 -12.30 17.90 -10.73
C VAL A 239 -11.06 18.49 -10.06
N ALA A 240 -9.93 17.80 -10.05
CA ALA A 240 -8.65 18.40 -9.70
C ALA A 240 -7.47 17.60 -10.23
N GLU A 241 -6.35 18.28 -10.45
CA GLU A 241 -5.07 17.70 -10.83
C GLU A 241 -3.95 18.37 -10.03
N TRP A 242 -2.87 17.63 -9.80
CA TRP A 242 -1.66 18.17 -9.17
C TRP A 242 -0.39 17.58 -9.77
N ALA A 243 0.68 18.36 -9.81
CA ALA A 243 1.96 17.98 -10.37
C ALA A 243 3.10 18.38 -9.43
N LEU A 244 4.00 17.43 -9.14
CA LEU A 244 5.13 17.60 -8.24
C LEU A 244 6.16 18.58 -8.83
N GLU A 245 6.55 18.39 -10.10
CA GLU A 245 7.66 19.13 -10.71
C GLU A 245 7.42 20.65 -10.72
N THR A 246 6.21 21.09 -11.05
CA THR A 246 5.91 22.54 -11.10
C THR A 246 5.87 23.19 -9.72
N GLN A 247 5.66 22.41 -8.66
CA GLN A 247 5.53 22.91 -7.29
C GLN A 247 6.85 22.84 -6.50
N THR A 248 7.69 21.85 -6.76
CA THR A 248 8.92 21.57 -5.99
C THR A 248 10.19 21.63 -6.85
N GLY A 249 10.07 21.48 -8.17
CA GLY A 249 11.19 21.32 -9.09
C GLY A 249 11.75 19.88 -9.15
N ILE A 250 11.05 18.91 -8.56
CA ILE A 250 11.40 17.48 -8.60
C ILE A 250 10.55 16.76 -9.63
N ASP A 251 11.21 16.12 -10.58
CA ASP A 251 10.61 15.29 -11.61
C ASP A 251 10.67 13.83 -11.14
N GLU A 252 9.56 13.35 -10.58
CA GLU A 252 9.46 12.02 -9.97
C GLU A 252 8.00 11.51 -9.92
N HIS A 253 7.83 10.24 -9.56
CA HIS A 253 6.58 9.51 -9.51
C HIS A 253 5.88 9.66 -8.16
N THR A 254 4.55 9.73 -8.20
CA THR A 254 3.72 9.60 -7.00
C THR A 254 3.26 8.16 -6.87
N HIS A 255 3.54 7.56 -5.71
CA HIS A 255 3.15 6.20 -5.39
C HIS A 255 1.65 6.19 -5.11
N GLU A 256 1.22 6.88 -4.06
CA GLU A 256 -0.14 6.75 -3.57
C GLU A 256 -0.60 8.06 -2.92
N ALA A 257 -1.90 8.32 -2.98
CA ALA A 257 -2.50 9.44 -2.29
C ALA A 257 -3.83 9.09 -1.66
N MET A 258 -4.05 9.66 -0.48
CA MET A 258 -5.21 9.39 0.36
C MET A 258 -5.78 10.71 0.88
N LEU A 259 -7.09 10.90 0.73
CA LEU A 259 -7.79 12.03 1.32
C LEU A 259 -7.95 11.81 2.83
N SER A 260 -7.85 12.89 3.60
CA SER A 260 -8.26 12.87 5.00
C SER A 260 -9.76 12.59 5.10
N THR A 261 -10.21 12.08 6.25
CA THR A 261 -11.64 11.80 6.49
C THR A 261 -12.52 13.02 6.24
N ASP A 262 -12.07 14.22 6.61
CA ASP A 262 -12.79 15.48 6.35
C ASP A 262 -12.59 16.05 4.94
N GLY A 263 -11.76 15.38 4.12
CA GLY A 263 -11.41 15.70 2.74
C GLY A 263 -10.62 17.00 2.54
N ARG A 264 -10.13 17.65 3.62
CA ARG A 264 -9.40 18.94 3.54
C ARG A 264 -7.89 18.79 3.38
N ARG A 265 -7.38 17.55 3.45
CA ARG A 265 -5.99 17.21 3.19
C ARG A 265 -5.91 16.06 2.21
N LEU A 266 -4.91 16.10 1.36
CA LEU A 266 -4.43 14.93 0.62
C LEU A 266 -3.03 14.58 1.10
N TYR A 267 -2.85 13.38 1.63
CA TYR A 267 -1.54 12.84 1.98
C TYR A 267 -0.98 12.12 0.75
N VAL A 268 0.23 12.48 0.32
CA VAL A 268 0.77 12.06 -0.97
C VAL A 268 2.18 11.48 -0.78
N SER A 269 2.30 10.18 -1.00
CA SER A 269 3.57 9.48 -0.92
C SER A 269 4.27 9.49 -2.28
N GLN A 270 5.52 9.94 -2.31
CA GLN A 270 6.38 9.91 -3.50
C GLN A 270 7.31 8.71 -3.43
N PHE A 271 7.90 8.31 -4.55
CA PHE A 271 8.95 7.28 -4.54
C PHE A 271 10.14 7.76 -3.69
N ASP A 272 11.02 8.62 -4.22
CA ASP A 272 12.22 9.05 -3.48
C ASP A 272 12.14 10.47 -2.88
N ALA A 273 10.97 11.15 -2.97
CA ALA A 273 10.82 12.56 -2.54
C ALA A 273 10.09 12.76 -1.20
N GLY A 274 9.76 11.68 -0.50
CA GLY A 274 9.11 11.73 0.81
C GLY A 274 7.59 11.94 0.77
N LEU A 275 7.02 12.27 1.94
CA LEU A 275 5.59 12.47 2.16
C LEU A 275 5.17 13.94 1.99
N PHE A 276 4.41 14.29 0.96
CA PHE A 276 3.83 15.62 0.80
C PHE A 276 2.39 15.69 1.32
N LEU A 277 1.97 16.89 1.72
CA LEU A 277 0.59 17.18 2.11
C LEU A 277 0.03 18.32 1.28
N LEU A 278 -1.10 18.07 0.63
CA LEU A 278 -1.85 19.08 -0.13
C LEU A 278 -3.04 19.57 0.69
N ASP A 279 -3.37 20.84 0.53
CA ASP A 279 -4.64 21.43 0.94
C ASP A 279 -5.67 21.22 -0.18
N SER A 280 -6.76 20.53 0.16
CA SER A 280 -7.91 20.25 -0.72
C SER A 280 -9.18 20.99 -0.25
N THR A 281 -9.04 21.99 0.63
CA THR A 281 -10.20 22.79 1.10
C THR A 281 -10.89 23.52 -0.04
N ASN A 282 -10.13 24.03 -1.02
CA ASN A 282 -10.67 24.71 -2.20
C ASN A 282 -11.47 23.74 -3.09
N LEU A 283 -10.95 22.52 -3.31
CA LEU A 283 -11.67 21.44 -3.99
C LEU A 283 -13.02 21.18 -3.34
N LEU A 284 -13.04 20.94 -2.03
CA LEU A 284 -14.29 20.67 -1.32
C LEU A 284 -15.25 21.85 -1.33
N SER A 285 -14.76 23.09 -1.22
CA SER A 285 -15.61 24.28 -1.27
C SER A 285 -16.30 24.40 -2.63
N ASP A 286 -15.57 24.23 -3.73
CA ASP A 286 -16.16 24.27 -5.08
C ASP A 286 -17.22 23.18 -5.25
N LEU A 287 -16.89 21.96 -4.83
CA LEU A 287 -17.77 20.80 -4.97
C LEU A 287 -19.06 20.93 -4.15
N ARG A 288 -18.98 21.28 -2.85
CA ARG A 288 -20.15 21.37 -1.95
C ARG A 288 -21.01 22.62 -2.19
N ASP A 289 -20.41 23.73 -2.60
CA ASP A 289 -21.15 24.96 -2.88
C ASP A 289 -21.67 25.04 -4.34
N ASP A 290 -21.41 24.02 -5.18
CA ASP A 290 -21.66 24.04 -6.63
C ASP A 290 -21.07 25.31 -7.27
N ALA A 291 -19.81 25.57 -6.92
CA ALA A 291 -19.02 26.71 -7.34
C ALA A 291 -17.89 26.30 -8.31
N ASP A 292 -17.42 27.28 -9.07
CA ASP A 292 -16.33 27.15 -10.03
C ASP A 292 -15.38 28.34 -9.81
N GLU A 293 -14.91 28.48 -8.57
CA GLU A 293 -14.04 29.58 -8.15
C GLU A 293 -12.56 29.23 -8.32
N TYR A 294 -12.20 27.95 -8.19
CA TYR A 294 -10.81 27.50 -8.18
C TYR A 294 -10.47 26.66 -9.42
N ASN A 295 -9.24 26.83 -9.90
CA ASN A 295 -8.76 26.13 -11.09
C ASN A 295 -8.54 24.63 -10.79
N PRO A 296 -9.13 23.70 -11.56
CA PRO A 296 -8.89 22.27 -11.40
C PRO A 296 -7.54 21.78 -11.94
N ALA A 297 -6.90 22.52 -12.85
CA ALA A 297 -5.62 22.10 -13.45
C ALA A 297 -4.46 22.11 -12.43
N PRO A 298 -3.30 21.48 -12.72
CA PRO A 298 -2.15 21.54 -11.82
C PRO A 298 -1.63 22.98 -11.66
N PRO A 299 -1.29 23.43 -10.45
CA PRO A 299 -0.69 24.74 -10.28
C PRO A 299 0.70 24.82 -10.94
N GLU A 300 0.91 25.83 -11.79
CA GLU A 300 2.17 26.01 -12.54
C GLU A 300 3.32 26.61 -11.70
N SER A 301 3.05 27.05 -10.47
CA SER A 301 4.04 27.60 -9.53
C SER A 301 3.53 27.65 -8.10
N THR A 302 4.42 27.89 -7.14
CA THR A 302 4.08 28.02 -5.71
C THR A 302 4.05 29.51 -5.28
N PRO A 303 3.02 29.99 -4.55
CA PRO A 303 1.85 29.23 -4.09
C PRO A 303 0.77 29.10 -5.17
N GLY A 304 0.06 27.97 -5.17
CA GLY A 304 -1.05 27.67 -6.07
C GLY A 304 -2.42 28.07 -5.53
N ASP A 305 -2.54 29.12 -4.73
CA ASP A 305 -3.72 29.44 -3.88
C ASP A 305 -5.06 29.56 -4.63
N ASP A 306 -5.04 29.80 -5.95
CA ASP A 306 -6.21 29.87 -6.84
C ASP A 306 -6.59 28.52 -7.47
N HIS A 307 -5.97 27.42 -7.04
CA HIS A 307 -6.23 26.06 -7.52
C HIS A 307 -6.93 25.22 -6.46
N ARG A 308 -7.58 24.14 -6.91
CA ARG A 308 -8.33 23.22 -6.04
C ARG A 308 -7.44 22.39 -5.12
N LEU A 309 -6.21 22.09 -5.56
CA LEU A 309 -5.17 21.43 -4.76
C LEU A 309 -3.96 22.36 -4.63
N THR A 310 -3.51 22.60 -3.40
CA THR A 310 -2.34 23.46 -3.13
C THR A 310 -1.34 22.78 -2.21
N LEU A 311 -0.06 22.83 -2.54
CA LEU A 311 0.99 22.25 -1.69
C LEU A 311 1.23 23.10 -0.42
N LEU A 312 1.16 22.47 0.76
CA LEU A 312 1.30 23.18 2.05
C LEU A 312 2.72 23.69 2.33
N ASN A 313 3.73 22.88 1.98
CA ASN A 313 5.13 23.23 2.09
C ASN A 313 5.93 22.64 0.90
N PRO A 314 6.52 23.48 0.03
CA PRO A 314 7.30 23.02 -1.11
C PRO A 314 8.76 22.64 -0.76
N ASP A 315 9.19 22.83 0.49
CA ASP A 315 10.54 22.47 0.90
C ASP A 315 10.69 20.96 0.99
N VAL A 316 11.49 20.41 0.07
CA VAL A 316 11.76 18.97 -0.06
C VAL A 316 12.65 18.48 1.09
N ASP A 317 13.56 19.32 1.58
CA ASP A 317 14.46 18.91 2.66
C ASP A 317 13.62 18.55 3.90
N ASP A 318 12.58 19.32 4.20
CA ASP A 318 11.63 19.04 5.28
C ASP A 318 10.75 17.78 5.03
N ARG A 319 10.74 17.21 3.81
CA ARG A 319 10.02 15.96 3.49
C ARG A 319 10.91 14.75 3.72
N LEU A 320 12.16 14.83 3.26
CA LEU A 320 13.17 13.79 3.44
C LEU A 320 13.59 13.62 4.90
N GLU A 321 13.24 14.56 5.79
CA GLU A 321 13.35 14.37 7.25
C GLU A 321 12.45 13.23 7.77
N THR A 322 11.49 12.76 6.98
CA THR A 322 10.65 11.59 7.30
C THR A 322 11.23 10.25 6.83
N ASP A 323 12.34 10.25 6.09
CA ASP A 323 12.99 9.03 5.63
C ASP A 323 13.69 8.21 6.72
N PRO A 324 14.42 8.77 7.71
CA PRO A 324 15.20 7.97 8.66
C PRO A 324 14.42 6.78 9.27
N PRO A 325 15.09 5.66 9.60
CA PRO A 325 16.55 5.52 9.78
C PRO A 325 17.33 5.19 8.50
N PHE A 326 16.65 4.99 7.38
CA PHE A 326 17.24 4.61 6.10
C PHE A 326 16.74 5.53 4.98
N HIS A 327 17.52 5.67 3.91
CA HIS A 327 17.16 6.51 2.75
C HIS A 327 17.28 5.65 1.49
N GLY A 328 16.32 5.75 0.58
CA GLY A 328 16.23 4.90 -0.61
C GLY A 328 15.14 3.82 -0.52
N GLU A 329 14.13 4.07 0.30
CA GLU A 329 12.83 3.39 0.24
C GLU A 329 11.88 4.26 -0.57
N TRP A 330 10.88 3.65 -1.19
CA TRP A 330 9.79 4.32 -1.88
C TRP A 330 8.68 4.62 -0.87
N HIS A 331 8.25 5.87 -0.66
CA HIS A 331 7.15 6.09 0.29
C HIS A 331 5.85 5.53 -0.27
N HIS A 332 5.09 4.83 0.58
CA HIS A 332 3.93 4.03 0.21
C HIS A 332 2.82 4.20 1.27
N THR A 333 1.54 4.08 0.92
CA THR A 333 0.39 4.03 1.85
C THR A 333 0.41 5.05 2.98
N PRO A 334 0.04 6.31 2.69
CA PRO A 334 -0.11 7.34 3.71
C PRO A 334 -1.50 7.28 4.35
N LEU A 335 -1.62 6.69 5.55
CA LEU A 335 -2.90 6.53 6.25
C LEU A 335 -2.99 7.38 7.50
N LYS A 336 -4.06 8.17 7.61
CA LYS A 336 -4.34 8.95 8.82
C LYS A 336 -4.70 8.01 9.97
N VAL A 337 -3.96 8.09 11.07
CA VAL A 337 -4.35 7.40 12.30
C VAL A 337 -5.61 8.08 12.85
N PRO A 338 -6.74 7.37 12.97
CA PRO A 338 -7.97 7.94 13.49
C PRO A 338 -7.76 8.51 14.91
N ASP A 339 -8.45 9.60 15.23
CA ASP A 339 -8.43 10.31 16.53
C ASP A 339 -7.09 10.93 16.92
N ARG A 340 -6.06 10.80 16.08
CA ARG A 340 -4.69 11.07 16.52
C ARG A 340 -3.94 11.93 15.52
N PRO A 341 -3.02 12.80 15.96
CA PRO A 341 -2.30 13.72 15.08
C PRO A 341 -1.13 13.03 14.33
N TYR A 342 -1.26 11.74 14.03
CA TYR A 342 -0.25 10.94 13.35
C TYR A 342 -0.76 10.39 12.02
N LEU A 343 0.16 10.17 11.10
CA LEU A 343 -0.01 9.42 9.88
C LEU A 343 0.82 8.14 10.02
N LEU A 344 0.24 6.99 9.71
CA LEU A 344 1.00 5.78 9.41
C LEU A 344 1.49 5.92 7.97
N SER A 345 2.80 6.01 7.78
CA SER A 345 3.43 6.04 6.46
C SER A 345 4.21 4.75 6.30
N LEU A 346 3.83 3.96 5.30
CA LEU A 346 4.62 2.81 4.89
C LEU A 346 5.71 3.26 3.93
N SER A 347 6.65 2.37 3.68
CA SER A 347 7.58 2.54 2.59
C SER A 347 7.82 1.18 1.97
N GLU A 348 7.96 1.16 0.66
CA GLU A 348 8.31 -0.01 -0.12
C GLU A 348 9.82 -0.02 -0.40
N SER A 349 10.40 -1.19 -0.57
CA SER A 349 11.77 -1.35 -1.08
C SER A 349 11.74 -2.10 -2.39
N ALA A 350 12.69 -1.87 -3.30
CA ALA A 350 12.88 -2.80 -4.41
C ALA A 350 13.13 -4.22 -3.86
N GLY A 351 12.43 -5.21 -4.41
CA GLY A 351 12.55 -6.61 -4.01
C GLY A 351 13.86 -7.26 -4.45
N PRO A 352 14.11 -8.51 -4.01
CA PRO A 352 15.19 -9.31 -4.53
C PRO A 352 14.93 -9.63 -6.00
N ARG A 353 16.00 -9.67 -6.80
CA ARG A 353 15.92 -9.86 -8.25
C ARG A 353 16.85 -10.96 -8.75
N TRP A 354 16.50 -11.65 -9.83
CA TRP A 354 17.36 -12.65 -10.45
C TRP A 354 18.37 -11.99 -11.40
N ASP A 355 19.66 -12.24 -11.20
CA ASP A 355 20.72 -11.85 -12.13
C ASP A 355 20.97 -12.98 -13.13
N GLU A 356 20.61 -12.76 -14.38
CA GLU A 356 20.77 -13.73 -15.46
C GLU A 356 22.24 -13.92 -15.88
N ASP A 357 23.07 -12.89 -15.76
CA ASP A 357 24.46 -12.95 -16.19
C ASP A 357 25.29 -13.81 -15.23
N ASP A 358 24.98 -13.70 -13.94
CA ASP A 358 25.67 -14.43 -12.87
C ASP A 358 24.92 -15.70 -12.41
N GLU A 359 23.65 -15.91 -12.82
CA GLU A 359 22.76 -16.98 -12.39
C GLU A 359 22.54 -17.00 -10.85
N GLU A 360 22.41 -15.81 -10.25
CA GLU A 360 22.34 -15.61 -8.80
C GLU A 360 21.19 -14.66 -8.40
N ILE A 361 20.74 -14.74 -7.14
CA ILE A 361 19.74 -13.83 -6.60
C ILE A 361 20.46 -12.60 -6.04
N LEU A 362 20.18 -11.43 -6.60
CA LEU A 362 20.56 -10.15 -6.01
C LEU A 362 19.58 -9.81 -4.89
N THR A 363 20.12 -9.45 -3.73
CA THR A 363 19.32 -9.10 -2.56
C THR A 363 18.52 -7.82 -2.79
N ALA A 364 17.38 -7.73 -2.11
CA ALA A 364 16.50 -6.55 -2.09
C ALA A 364 17.26 -5.28 -1.69
N ASN A 365 16.64 -4.11 -1.90
CA ASN A 365 17.10 -2.85 -1.31
C ASN A 365 17.39 -3.08 0.19
N CYS A 366 18.62 -2.83 0.63
CA CYS A 366 19.06 -3.12 1.99
C CYS A 366 18.62 -2.01 2.94
N PRO A 367 17.98 -2.26 4.09
CA PRO A 367 17.69 -3.56 4.69
C PRO A 367 16.24 -4.04 4.47
N GLY A 368 15.55 -3.51 3.47
CA GLY A 368 14.11 -3.56 3.29
C GLY A 368 13.52 -2.16 3.45
N ALA A 369 12.26 -2.07 3.88
CA ALA A 369 11.59 -0.81 4.17
C ALA A 369 10.78 -0.81 5.48
N PHE A 370 10.61 0.36 6.09
CA PHE A 370 10.09 0.51 7.44
C PHE A 370 8.67 1.09 7.48
N THR A 371 7.98 0.81 8.58
CA THR A 371 6.69 1.42 8.92
C THR A 371 6.93 2.61 9.85
N ARG A 372 6.39 3.78 9.54
CA ARG A 372 6.65 5.03 10.28
C ARG A 372 5.36 5.63 10.82
N LEU A 373 5.41 6.13 12.04
CA LEU A 373 4.41 7.04 12.59
C LEU A 373 4.95 8.45 12.45
N VAL A 374 4.28 9.26 11.65
CA VAL A 374 4.68 10.63 11.33
C VAL A 374 3.70 11.61 11.96
N TYR A 375 4.17 12.55 12.77
CA TYR A 375 3.35 13.61 13.33
C TYR A 375 2.94 14.59 12.23
N VAL A 376 1.63 14.74 12.02
CA VAL A 376 1.01 15.58 10.98
C VAL A 376 -0.05 16.53 11.58
N GLY A 377 0.10 16.90 12.85
CA GLY A 377 -0.87 17.76 13.54
C GLY A 377 -0.95 19.17 12.93
N GLU A 378 -2.16 19.69 12.77
CA GLU A 378 -2.43 21.02 12.17
C GLU A 378 -2.32 22.18 13.16
N ASP A 379 -2.37 21.88 14.47
CA ASP A 379 -2.23 22.89 15.51
C ASP A 379 -0.77 23.15 15.86
N GLU A 380 -0.45 24.40 16.21
CA GLU A 380 0.87 24.76 16.72
C GLU A 380 1.13 24.06 18.06
N TYR A 381 2.06 23.10 18.06
CA TYR A 381 2.50 22.37 19.25
C TYR A 381 3.96 22.64 19.59
N ALA A 382 4.33 22.69 20.87
CA ALA A 382 5.72 22.91 21.29
C ALA A 382 6.45 21.59 21.57
N HIS A 383 7.43 21.23 20.75
CA HIS A 383 8.19 19.99 20.91
C HIS A 383 9.04 19.96 22.20
N GLY A 384 9.15 18.80 22.84
CA GLY A 384 10.13 18.53 23.91
C GLY A 384 9.59 18.50 25.35
N PRO A 385 10.31 17.82 26.27
CA PRO A 385 9.81 17.36 27.58
C PRO A 385 9.49 18.46 28.61
N ALA A 386 9.62 19.73 28.24
CA ALA A 386 9.46 20.87 29.14
C ALA A 386 8.65 22.04 28.55
N GLY A 387 7.94 21.85 27.42
CA GLY A 387 7.12 22.90 26.80
C GLY A 387 7.92 24.14 26.40
N ARG A 388 9.18 23.94 25.97
CA ARG A 388 10.12 24.99 25.53
C ARG A 388 10.63 24.77 24.10
N GLY A 389 9.99 23.90 23.33
CA GLY A 389 10.28 23.75 21.90
C GLY A 389 9.76 24.92 21.07
N GLU A 390 10.24 24.98 19.84
CA GLU A 390 9.62 25.83 18.83
C GLU A 390 8.20 25.32 18.55
N PRO A 391 7.21 26.22 18.32
CA PRO A 391 5.89 25.81 17.83
C PRO A 391 6.05 25.12 16.48
N MET A 392 5.40 23.98 16.30
CA MET A 392 5.49 23.16 15.09
C MET A 392 4.10 22.88 14.53
N ARG A 393 4.04 22.92 13.20
CA ARG A 393 2.89 22.58 12.35
C ARG A 393 3.27 21.29 11.63
N GLY A 394 2.86 20.14 12.15
CA GLY A 394 3.27 18.83 11.62
C GLY A 394 2.82 18.61 10.19
N ASP A 395 1.65 19.15 9.83
CA ASP A 395 1.13 19.16 8.46
C ASP A 395 2.02 19.93 7.46
N ARG A 396 2.84 20.86 7.95
CA ARG A 396 3.82 21.62 7.14
C ARG A 396 5.25 21.14 7.35
N HIS A 397 5.56 20.57 8.50
CA HIS A 397 6.89 20.13 8.92
C HIS A 397 6.71 18.78 9.63
N PRO A 398 6.48 17.70 8.85
CA PRO A 398 6.20 16.39 9.40
C PRO A 398 7.43 15.87 10.13
N GLU A 399 7.21 15.22 11.28
CA GLU A 399 8.29 14.65 12.08
C GLU A 399 8.01 13.17 12.38
N ILE A 400 9.03 12.33 12.27
CA ILE A 400 8.94 10.94 12.71
C ILE A 400 8.73 10.90 14.23
N ALA A 401 7.61 10.33 14.65
CA ALA A 401 7.34 10.01 16.04
C ALA A 401 7.97 8.67 16.43
N GLY A 402 7.79 7.65 15.58
CA GLY A 402 8.30 6.30 15.83
C GLY A 402 8.42 5.50 14.54
N VAL A 403 9.20 4.42 14.63
CA VAL A 403 9.49 3.53 13.51
C VAL A 403 9.32 2.10 14.00
N PHE A 404 8.66 1.29 13.20
CA PHE A 404 8.57 -0.16 13.36
C PHE A 404 9.36 -0.84 12.24
N GLY A 405 10.19 -1.81 12.62
CA GLY A 405 10.96 -2.63 11.71
C GLY A 405 11.10 -4.04 12.25
N LEU A 406 11.39 -4.97 11.35
CA LEU A 406 11.57 -6.39 11.66
C LEU A 406 13.02 -6.68 12.08
N PRO A 407 13.29 -7.73 12.87
CA PRO A 407 14.64 -8.14 13.27
C PRO A 407 15.61 -8.40 12.11
N GLU A 408 15.07 -8.71 10.93
CA GLU A 408 15.78 -8.98 9.68
C GLU A 408 16.26 -7.70 9.00
N GLN A 409 15.62 -6.55 9.28
CA GLN A 409 15.89 -5.27 8.64
C GLN A 409 17.09 -4.55 9.30
N ARG A 410 18.24 -5.21 9.27
CA ARG A 410 19.45 -4.74 9.96
C ARG A 410 20.27 -3.78 9.12
N LEU A 411 20.24 -2.50 9.50
CA LEU A 411 21.01 -1.43 8.86
C LEU A 411 22.52 -1.68 8.89
N GLU A 412 23.03 -2.35 9.91
CA GLU A 412 24.46 -2.69 10.02
C GLU A 412 24.96 -3.63 8.93
N HIS A 413 24.05 -4.35 8.27
CA HIS A 413 24.37 -5.22 7.14
C HIS A 413 24.39 -4.45 5.82
N CYS A 414 24.02 -3.17 5.81
CA CYS A 414 24.03 -2.35 4.60
C CYS A 414 25.40 -1.71 4.39
N GLY A 415 26.12 -2.18 3.36
CA GLY A 415 27.40 -1.66 2.92
C GLY A 415 27.39 -1.08 1.50
N PRO A 416 28.49 -0.43 1.06
CA PRO A 416 28.63 0.05 -0.31
C PRO A 416 28.65 -1.07 -1.37
N GLU A 417 28.87 -2.31 -0.94
CA GLU A 417 28.91 -3.52 -1.78
C GLU A 417 27.58 -4.30 -1.72
N GLY A 418 26.56 -3.79 -1.03
CA GLY A 418 25.25 -4.43 -0.86
C GLY A 418 24.97 -4.88 0.58
N TRP A 419 23.99 -5.76 0.75
CA TRP A 419 23.69 -6.41 2.02
C TRP A 419 24.71 -7.51 2.35
N GLU A 420 25.31 -7.48 3.55
CA GLU A 420 26.23 -8.51 4.05
C GLU A 420 25.46 -9.52 4.94
N PRO A 421 25.38 -10.82 4.56
CA PRO A 421 24.70 -11.84 5.36
C PRO A 421 25.36 -12.10 6.71
N ASP A 422 24.54 -12.50 7.69
CA ASP A 422 25.05 -13.23 8.84
C ASP A 422 25.61 -14.59 8.39
N GLU A 423 26.65 -15.05 9.08
CA GLU A 423 27.08 -16.44 8.99
C GLU A 423 26.37 -17.28 10.07
N ASP A 424 25.90 -18.47 9.72
CA ASP A 424 25.35 -19.42 10.68
C ASP A 424 26.43 -19.99 11.62
N GLU A 425 26.07 -20.91 12.52
CA GLU A 425 27.04 -21.53 13.44
C GLU A 425 28.16 -22.34 12.74
N ASN A 426 28.01 -22.63 11.45
CA ASN A 426 28.94 -23.37 10.61
C ASN A 426 29.82 -22.44 9.75
N GLY A 427 29.55 -21.13 9.72
CA GLY A 427 30.24 -20.17 8.87
C GLY A 427 29.66 -20.08 7.45
N ASP A 428 28.46 -20.61 7.24
CA ASP A 428 27.76 -20.54 5.96
C ASP A 428 26.86 -19.27 5.93
N GLU A 429 26.84 -18.56 4.80
CA GLU A 429 26.01 -17.36 4.64
C GLU A 429 24.51 -17.70 4.80
N VAL A 430 23.84 -17.01 5.71
CA VAL A 430 22.39 -17.05 5.85
C VAL A 430 21.83 -16.08 4.81
N ALA A 431 21.51 -16.58 3.62
CA ALA A 431 20.82 -15.76 2.63
C ALA A 431 19.48 -15.28 3.22
N LEU A 432 19.20 -13.99 3.11
CA LEU A 432 17.86 -13.44 3.27
C LEU A 432 17.32 -13.08 1.89
N PRO A 433 16.87 -14.05 1.09
CA PRO A 433 16.26 -13.77 -0.20
C PRO A 433 14.81 -13.26 -0.06
N ALA A 434 14.34 -12.93 1.14
CA ALA A 434 12.98 -12.46 1.39
C ALA A 434 12.88 -10.93 1.22
N TRP A 435 11.75 -10.50 0.65
CA TRP A 435 11.45 -9.10 0.43
C TRP A 435 10.86 -8.50 1.72
N PHE A 436 11.69 -7.95 2.60
CA PHE A 436 11.22 -7.34 3.87
C PHE A 436 10.73 -5.91 3.66
N SER A 437 9.58 -5.77 3.04
CA SER A 437 8.96 -4.48 2.78
C SER A 437 7.48 -4.53 3.16
N PRO A 438 6.98 -3.59 3.98
CA PRO A 438 5.55 -3.41 4.12
C PRO A 438 4.97 -2.93 2.78
N HIS A 439 3.70 -3.21 2.57
CA HIS A 439 3.02 -2.83 1.34
C HIS A 439 1.74 -2.05 1.64
N TYR A 440 0.73 -2.69 2.22
CA TYR A 440 -0.51 -2.03 2.60
C TYR A 440 -0.85 -2.19 4.09
N ALA A 441 -1.75 -1.34 4.58
CA ALA A 441 -2.20 -1.39 5.96
C ALA A 441 -3.65 -0.99 6.17
N THR A 442 -4.18 -1.42 7.32
CA THR A 442 -5.36 -0.84 7.94
C THR A 442 -5.09 -0.39 9.37
N VAL A 443 -5.50 0.83 9.73
CA VAL A 443 -5.00 1.52 10.93
C VAL A 443 -6.07 2.05 11.87
N PHE A 444 -6.26 1.39 13.01
CA PHE A 444 -7.10 1.85 14.11
C PHE A 444 -6.34 2.82 15.02
N PRO A 445 -6.98 3.43 16.04
CA PRO A 445 -6.32 4.41 16.89
C PRO A 445 -5.07 3.85 17.59
N ASP A 446 -5.09 2.58 18.00
CA ASP A 446 -4.01 1.96 18.76
C ASP A 446 -3.39 0.72 18.11
N VAL A 447 -3.93 0.20 17.01
CA VAL A 447 -3.35 -0.94 16.28
C VAL A 447 -3.40 -0.75 14.77
N ALA A 448 -2.34 -1.16 14.08
CA ALA A 448 -2.29 -1.23 12.62
C ALA A 448 -2.07 -2.68 12.16
N PHE A 449 -2.83 -3.11 11.17
CA PHE A 449 -2.63 -4.35 10.43
C PHE A 449 -1.85 -4.02 9.17
N VAL A 450 -0.69 -4.63 8.97
CA VAL A 450 0.22 -4.31 7.86
C VAL A 450 0.61 -5.59 7.15
N THR A 451 0.37 -5.65 5.85
CA THR A 451 0.92 -6.72 5.01
C THR A 451 2.38 -6.41 4.71
N TYR A 452 3.22 -7.42 4.94
CA TYR A 452 4.61 -7.42 4.54
C TYR A 452 4.81 -8.55 3.56
N TYR A 453 5.38 -8.24 2.41
CA TYR A 453 5.72 -9.20 1.38
C TYR A 453 6.34 -10.49 1.97
N GLY A 454 7.63 -10.48 2.28
CA GLY A 454 8.37 -11.63 2.79
C GLY A 454 8.11 -11.94 4.27
N ALA A 455 7.19 -11.26 4.94
CA ALA A 455 7.01 -11.35 6.39
C ALA A 455 5.55 -11.46 6.85
N GLY A 456 4.63 -11.82 5.95
CA GLY A 456 3.24 -12.11 6.26
C GLY A 456 2.44 -10.90 6.74
N LEU A 457 1.34 -11.16 7.45
CA LEU A 457 0.52 -10.11 8.07
C LEU A 457 1.06 -9.79 9.47
N ARG A 458 1.20 -8.51 9.81
CA ARG A 458 1.62 -8.02 11.13
C ARG A 458 0.53 -7.17 11.76
N ALA A 459 0.26 -7.38 13.05
CA ALA A 459 -0.44 -6.42 13.89
C ALA A 459 0.60 -5.63 14.69
N ILE A 460 0.50 -4.30 14.66
CA ILE A 460 1.45 -3.38 15.29
C ILE A 460 0.67 -2.52 16.30
N ASP A 461 0.98 -2.64 17.58
CA ASP A 461 0.51 -1.72 18.61
C ASP A 461 1.17 -0.36 18.40
N ILE A 462 0.36 0.63 18.08
CA ILE A 462 0.74 2.03 17.86
C ILE A 462 0.20 2.95 18.96
N SER A 463 -0.38 2.42 20.04
CA SER A 463 -0.92 3.20 21.16
C SER A 463 0.09 4.20 21.73
N ASN A 464 1.36 3.79 21.80
CA ASN A 464 2.49 4.69 21.95
C ASN A 464 3.14 4.94 20.58
N PRO A 465 2.93 6.11 19.95
CA PRO A 465 3.39 6.36 18.59
C PRO A 465 4.92 6.54 18.55
N PHE A 466 5.57 6.73 19.71
CA PHE A 466 7.02 6.86 19.83
C PHE A 466 7.74 5.52 20.00
N SER A 467 6.99 4.43 20.17
CA SER A 467 7.54 3.10 20.37
C SER A 467 6.53 2.06 19.89
N PRO A 468 6.25 1.99 18.58
CA PRO A 468 5.38 0.95 18.04
C PRO A 468 6.01 -0.43 18.27
N VAL A 469 5.18 -1.42 18.58
CA VAL A 469 5.64 -2.79 18.89
C VAL A 469 4.72 -3.82 18.25
N GLU A 470 5.24 -5.02 17.98
CA GLU A 470 4.41 -6.10 17.41
C GLU A 470 3.36 -6.55 18.45
N ALA A 471 2.11 -6.57 18.02
CA ALA A 471 0.96 -7.06 18.78
C ALA A 471 0.55 -8.48 18.37
N GLY A 472 0.89 -8.88 17.14
CA GLY A 472 0.63 -10.21 16.61
C GLY A 472 1.17 -10.36 15.18
N TYR A 473 1.17 -11.58 14.67
CA TYR A 473 1.60 -11.88 13.30
C TYR A 473 0.87 -13.11 12.77
N PHE A 474 0.79 -13.22 11.44
CA PHE A 474 0.37 -14.43 10.75
C PHE A 474 1.28 -14.69 9.55
N PHE A 475 1.86 -15.89 9.52
CA PHE A 475 2.63 -16.43 8.40
C PHE A 475 1.80 -17.51 7.73
N ASN A 476 1.33 -17.24 6.51
CA ASN A 476 0.64 -18.24 5.70
C ASN A 476 1.59 -19.35 5.24
N ASP A 477 1.02 -20.52 4.94
CA ASP A 477 1.73 -21.63 4.28
C ASP A 477 1.86 -21.31 2.77
N PRO A 478 3.07 -21.01 2.25
CA PRO A 478 3.25 -20.62 0.86
C PRO A 478 3.10 -21.80 -0.10
N VAL A 479 2.48 -21.56 -1.25
CA VAL A 479 2.26 -22.59 -2.27
C VAL A 479 3.54 -22.94 -3.04
N GLU A 480 3.71 -24.21 -3.41
CA GLU A 480 4.90 -24.69 -4.14
C GLU A 480 4.89 -24.32 -5.64
N GLU A 481 3.70 -24.19 -6.23
CA GLU A 481 3.51 -23.94 -7.66
C GLU A 481 2.32 -22.99 -7.88
N VAL A 482 2.48 -22.10 -8.86
CA VAL A 482 1.41 -21.23 -9.38
C VAL A 482 1.35 -21.28 -10.89
N ARG A 483 0.22 -20.87 -11.47
CA ARG A 483 0.12 -20.72 -12.93
C ARG A 483 0.86 -19.49 -13.45
N TRP A 484 0.80 -18.38 -12.75
CA TRP A 484 1.42 -17.14 -13.18
C TRP A 484 2.17 -16.51 -12.01
N ALA A 485 3.40 -16.10 -12.29
CA ALA A 485 4.18 -15.28 -11.39
C ALA A 485 4.77 -14.14 -12.21
N SER A 486 4.36 -12.92 -11.90
CA SER A 486 4.77 -11.68 -12.57
C SER A 486 5.60 -10.78 -11.67
N TYR A 487 5.63 -11.06 -10.37
CA TYR A 487 6.12 -10.12 -9.37
C TYR A 487 7.09 -10.77 -8.39
N GLY A 488 8.04 -9.97 -7.91
CA GLY A 488 9.18 -10.43 -7.11
C GLY A 488 10.08 -11.41 -7.85
N ILE A 489 10.90 -12.13 -7.10
CA ILE A 489 11.87 -13.12 -7.59
C ILE A 489 11.27 -14.20 -8.51
N TYR A 490 9.96 -14.41 -8.42
CA TYR A 490 9.20 -15.39 -9.19
C TYR A 490 8.73 -14.86 -10.57
N GLY A 491 8.70 -13.53 -10.73
CA GLY A 491 8.30 -12.82 -11.95
C GLY A 491 9.39 -12.73 -13.01
N GLU A 492 10.64 -12.54 -12.57
CA GLU A 492 11.76 -12.12 -13.42
C GLU A 492 12.47 -13.23 -14.20
N THR A 493 12.17 -14.50 -13.98
CA THR A 493 12.77 -15.56 -14.80
C THR A 493 12.12 -15.60 -16.17
N GLU A 494 12.76 -14.96 -17.15
CA GLU A 494 12.38 -15.04 -18.56
C GLU A 494 12.49 -16.49 -19.04
N TYR A 495 11.42 -16.96 -19.67
CA TYR A 495 11.42 -18.19 -20.45
C TYR A 495 12.37 -18.04 -21.65
N ARG A 496 13.64 -18.43 -21.49
CA ARG A 496 14.57 -18.57 -22.62
C ARG A 496 15.30 -19.91 -22.60
N ASN A 497 14.66 -20.92 -23.17
CA ASN A 497 15.42 -21.98 -23.85
C ASN A 497 15.44 -21.65 -25.35
N GLU A 498 16.36 -20.76 -25.75
CA GLU A 498 16.66 -20.38 -27.15
C GLU A 498 17.15 -21.54 -28.03
N THR A 499 17.10 -22.79 -27.56
CA THR A 499 17.65 -23.94 -28.29
C THR A 499 16.66 -24.72 -29.14
N ASP A 500 15.36 -24.39 -29.10
CA ASP A 500 14.34 -25.10 -29.91
C ASP A 500 13.55 -24.24 -30.91
N LEU A 501 13.79 -22.92 -31.03
CA LEU A 501 13.13 -22.09 -32.04
C LEU A 501 14.13 -21.20 -32.80
N ASP A 502 14.23 -21.41 -34.12
CA ASP A 502 15.12 -20.66 -35.02
C ASP A 502 14.71 -19.17 -35.07
N GLU A 503 15.68 -18.28 -34.80
CA GLU A 503 15.56 -16.81 -34.76
C GLU A 503 14.98 -16.18 -36.04
N ASP A 504 15.05 -16.89 -37.17
CA ASP A 504 14.52 -16.46 -38.47
C ASP A 504 13.00 -16.72 -38.65
N ASP A 505 12.37 -17.46 -37.72
CA ASP A 505 10.93 -17.77 -37.73
C ASP A 505 10.10 -16.96 -36.70
N LEU A 506 10.72 -16.06 -35.92
CA LEU A 506 10.01 -15.18 -34.97
C LEU A 506 9.55 -13.86 -35.63
N PRO A 507 8.24 -13.50 -35.61
CA PRO A 507 7.79 -12.19 -36.04
C PRO A 507 8.09 -11.12 -34.97
N PRO A 508 8.33 -9.85 -35.37
CA PRO A 508 8.79 -8.79 -34.47
C PRO A 508 7.68 -8.14 -33.62
N ASN A 509 6.69 -8.90 -33.17
CA ASN A 509 5.66 -8.52 -32.20
C ASN A 509 4.89 -9.80 -31.88
N LEU A 510 4.97 -10.31 -30.66
CA LEU A 510 4.09 -11.38 -30.18
C LEU A 510 2.68 -10.79 -30.02
N GLY A 511 1.97 -10.70 -31.14
CA GLY A 511 0.54 -10.42 -31.16
C GLY A 511 -0.26 -11.71 -30.96
N PRO A 512 -1.55 -11.60 -30.57
CA PRO A 512 -2.41 -12.71 -30.14
C PRO A 512 -2.71 -13.81 -31.18
N ALA A 513 -2.06 -13.80 -32.35
CA ALA A 513 -2.24 -14.79 -33.41
C ALA A 513 -1.12 -15.85 -33.49
N ASP A 514 -0.01 -15.67 -32.76
CA ASP A 514 1.14 -16.60 -32.71
C ASP A 514 1.33 -17.23 -31.32
N VAL A 515 0.33 -17.11 -30.45
CA VAL A 515 0.29 -17.76 -29.14
C VAL A 515 -0.12 -19.22 -29.36
N ASP A 516 0.87 -20.12 -29.51
CA ASP A 516 0.62 -21.56 -29.56
C ASP A 516 -0.03 -22.00 -28.23
N ASP A 517 -0.90 -23.01 -28.27
CA ASP A 517 -1.67 -23.58 -27.13
C ASP A 517 -0.80 -24.05 -25.92
N ASP A 518 0.52 -23.87 -25.96
CA ASP A 518 1.52 -24.40 -25.02
C ASP A 518 2.00 -23.40 -23.94
N LEU A 519 1.42 -22.20 -23.82
CA LEU A 519 1.82 -21.15 -22.84
C LEU A 519 1.28 -21.36 -21.40
N ALA A 520 0.89 -22.58 -21.06
CA ALA A 520 0.63 -22.98 -19.70
C ALA A 520 1.92 -23.06 -18.87
N LEU A 521 2.37 -21.92 -18.34
CA LEU A 521 3.61 -21.87 -17.58
C LEU A 521 3.36 -22.19 -16.11
N ARG A 522 3.22 -23.47 -15.75
CA ARG A 522 3.36 -23.85 -14.34
C ARG A 522 4.75 -23.43 -13.87
N ARG A 523 4.82 -22.42 -13.01
CA ARG A 523 6.07 -21.94 -12.44
C ARG A 523 6.23 -22.59 -11.07
N PRO A 524 7.17 -23.53 -10.89
CA PRO A 524 7.66 -23.82 -9.55
C PRO A 524 8.31 -22.52 -9.04
N ALA A 525 8.06 -22.15 -7.79
CA ALA A 525 8.76 -21.03 -7.17
C ALA A 525 10.29 -21.25 -7.29
N PRO A 526 11.08 -20.43 -8.02
CA PRO A 526 12.54 -20.52 -7.96
C PRO A 526 13.06 -20.17 -6.56
N GLY A 527 13.75 -21.10 -5.91
CA GLY A 527 14.29 -20.94 -4.56
C GLY A 527 13.37 -21.50 -3.46
N PRO A 528 13.66 -21.25 -2.16
CA PRO A 528 12.70 -21.58 -1.11
C PRO A 528 11.40 -20.79 -1.32
N ASN A 529 10.24 -21.41 -1.11
CA ASN A 529 8.95 -20.70 -1.17
C ASN A 529 8.99 -19.53 -0.17
N HIS A 530 8.49 -18.36 -0.52
CA HIS A 530 8.42 -17.19 0.35
C HIS A 530 6.97 -16.77 0.57
N LEU A 531 6.72 -16.17 1.73
CA LEU A 531 5.54 -15.37 1.98
C LEU A 531 5.51 -14.21 0.97
N PHE A 532 4.32 -13.84 0.51
CA PHE A 532 4.15 -12.66 -0.33
C PHE A 532 2.81 -11.97 -0.05
N ALA A 533 2.62 -11.57 1.22
CA ALA A 533 1.42 -10.84 1.65
C ALA A 533 1.43 -9.44 1.05
N PHE A 534 0.42 -9.11 0.25
CA PHE A 534 0.46 -7.97 -0.65
C PHE A 534 -0.69 -7.00 -0.44
N SER A 535 -1.94 -7.47 -0.50
CA SER A 535 -3.13 -6.59 -0.54
C SER A 535 -3.30 -5.73 0.71
N PHE A 536 -4.21 -4.75 0.64
CA PHE A 536 -4.78 -4.16 1.84
C PHE A 536 -5.36 -5.25 2.74
N PRO A 537 -5.03 -5.24 4.04
CA PRO A 537 -5.80 -6.00 5.01
C PRO A 537 -7.12 -5.28 5.22
N VAL A 538 -8.24 -5.90 4.84
CA VAL A 538 -9.59 -5.37 5.04
C VAL A 538 -10.18 -6.00 6.29
N ILE A 539 -10.87 -5.20 7.10
CA ILE A 539 -11.63 -5.72 8.24
C ILE A 539 -13.08 -5.87 7.81
N HIS A 540 -13.67 -7.04 8.01
CA HIS A 540 -15.05 -7.31 7.66
C HIS A 540 -15.69 -8.22 8.71
N ASP A 541 -16.74 -7.73 9.38
CA ASP A 541 -17.48 -8.45 10.43
C ASP A 541 -16.54 -9.12 11.46
N GLY A 542 -15.60 -8.33 12.00
CA GLY A 542 -14.59 -8.76 12.97
C GLY A 542 -13.44 -9.59 12.40
N SER A 543 -13.50 -10.00 11.13
CA SER A 543 -12.45 -10.78 10.47
C SER A 543 -11.42 -9.87 9.79
N VAL A 544 -10.16 -10.28 9.80
CA VAL A 544 -9.09 -9.66 8.99
C VAL A 544 -8.91 -10.47 7.72
N VAL A 545 -9.08 -9.83 6.57
CA VAL A 545 -9.00 -10.45 5.25
C VAL A 545 -7.83 -9.86 4.48
N TYR A 546 -6.98 -10.70 3.88
CA TYR A 546 -5.91 -10.24 2.99
C TYR A 546 -5.61 -11.29 1.91
N ALA A 547 -5.02 -10.86 0.80
CA ALA A 547 -4.51 -11.73 -0.25
C ALA A 547 -2.98 -11.74 -0.29
N ASP A 548 -2.45 -12.95 -0.47
CA ASP A 548 -1.07 -13.22 -0.85
C ASP A 548 -1.01 -13.31 -2.38
N VAL A 549 0.06 -12.75 -2.98
CA VAL A 549 0.25 -12.72 -4.44
C VAL A 549 0.13 -14.12 -5.04
N HIS A 550 0.63 -15.15 -4.36
CA HIS A 550 0.70 -16.51 -4.88
C HIS A 550 -0.31 -17.46 -4.25
N SER A 551 -0.52 -17.30 -2.94
CA SER A 551 -1.13 -18.34 -2.12
C SER A 551 -2.64 -18.14 -1.93
N GLY A 552 -3.21 -17.06 -2.46
CA GLY A 552 -4.65 -16.82 -2.45
C GLY A 552 -5.11 -15.90 -1.30
N LEU A 553 -6.39 -16.00 -0.95
CA LEU A 553 -7.05 -15.14 0.03
C LEU A 553 -7.19 -15.85 1.38
N TYR A 554 -6.91 -15.12 2.46
CA TYR A 554 -6.98 -15.58 3.84
C TYR A 554 -8.00 -14.78 4.62
N VAL A 555 -8.79 -15.47 5.45
CA VAL A 555 -9.74 -14.89 6.40
C VAL A 555 -9.29 -15.30 7.81
N LEU A 556 -8.98 -14.32 8.63
CA LEU A 556 -8.40 -14.51 9.97
C LEU A 556 -9.29 -13.89 11.05
N GLU A 557 -9.30 -14.49 12.23
CA GLU A 557 -9.74 -13.85 13.47
C GLU A 557 -8.53 -13.24 14.18
N TYR A 558 -8.68 -12.04 14.74
CA TYR A 558 -7.65 -11.40 15.57
C TYR A 558 -8.10 -11.30 17.03
N ASP A 559 -7.32 -11.88 17.95
CA ASP A 559 -7.60 -11.89 19.39
C ASP A 559 -6.46 -11.27 20.23
N GLY A 560 -5.50 -10.62 19.56
CA GLY A 560 -4.37 -9.94 20.18
C GLY A 560 -4.71 -8.60 20.87
N PRO A 561 -3.68 -7.84 21.31
CA PRO A 561 -3.86 -6.50 21.87
C PRO A 561 -4.69 -5.58 20.97
N HIS A 562 -5.58 -4.79 21.57
CA HIS A 562 -6.49 -3.85 20.87
C HIS A 562 -7.46 -4.51 19.89
N ALA A 563 -7.69 -5.83 19.98
CA ALA A 563 -8.75 -6.51 19.22
C ALA A 563 -10.14 -5.91 19.47
N ASP A 564 -10.35 -5.24 20.61
CA ASP A 564 -11.59 -4.51 20.91
C ASP A 564 -11.84 -3.28 20.02
N GLN A 565 -10.87 -2.88 19.19
CA GLN A 565 -11.03 -1.81 18.19
C GLN A 565 -11.60 -2.31 16.86
N LEU A 566 -11.56 -3.62 16.60
CA LEU A 566 -12.13 -4.19 15.39
C LEU A 566 -13.65 -4.29 15.60
N PRO A 567 -14.46 -3.71 14.70
CA PRO A 567 -15.89 -3.80 14.84
C PRO A 567 -16.39 -5.22 14.56
N ASP A 568 -17.35 -5.66 15.35
CA ASP A 568 -18.00 -6.97 15.21
C ASP A 568 -18.83 -7.10 13.91
N ASP A 569 -19.25 -5.98 13.34
CA ASP A 569 -20.08 -5.89 12.13
C ASP A 569 -19.59 -4.71 11.25
N GLY A 570 -19.68 -4.84 9.93
CA GLY A 570 -19.32 -3.81 8.94
C GLY A 570 -17.96 -4.04 8.28
N THR A 571 -17.63 -3.19 7.31
CA THR A 571 -16.41 -3.27 6.51
C THR A 571 -15.53 -2.03 6.67
N CYS A 572 -14.26 -2.24 7.00
CA CYS A 572 -13.28 -1.18 7.22
C CYS A 572 -12.21 -1.28 6.14
N ILE A 573 -12.25 -0.31 5.22
CA ILE A 573 -11.29 -0.15 4.12
C ILE A 573 -10.52 1.14 4.44
N SER A 574 -9.20 1.04 4.53
CA SER A 574 -8.38 2.18 4.88
C SER A 574 -8.26 3.17 3.74
N GLY A 575 -8.19 4.47 4.05
CA GLY A 575 -8.13 5.51 3.03
C GLY A 575 -9.47 5.86 2.38
N ASN A 576 -10.48 5.01 2.55
CA ASN A 576 -11.83 5.17 2.05
C ASN A 576 -12.81 5.43 3.21
N PRO A 577 -12.89 6.68 3.71
CA PRO A 577 -13.90 7.03 4.69
C PRO A 577 -15.27 6.90 4.01
N GLY A 578 -16.00 5.84 4.35
CA GLY A 578 -17.41 5.72 4.04
C GLY A 578 -18.23 6.88 4.64
N ALA A 579 -19.47 7.02 4.18
CA ALA A 579 -20.42 8.02 4.67
C ALA A 579 -21.12 7.57 5.96
N ALA A 580 -21.44 8.48 6.88
CA ALA A 580 -22.13 8.16 8.15
C ALA A 580 -23.61 7.72 8.01
N GLU A 581 -24.05 7.28 6.83
CA GLU A 581 -25.42 6.85 6.54
C GLU A 581 -25.62 5.32 6.51
N PRO A 582 -26.80 4.82 6.94
CA PRO A 582 -27.18 3.41 6.82
C PRO A 582 -27.04 2.79 5.43
N GLY A 583 -26.16 1.80 5.32
CA GLY A 583 -25.80 1.12 4.07
C GLY A 583 -24.45 1.56 3.49
N TYR A 584 -23.81 2.56 4.09
CA TYR A 584 -22.52 3.15 3.67
C TYR A 584 -21.60 3.42 4.86
N GLU A 585 -21.95 2.94 6.06
CA GLU A 585 -21.27 3.32 7.28
C GLU A 585 -19.78 2.93 7.23
N PRO A 586 -18.86 3.89 7.38
CA PRO A 586 -17.49 3.56 7.67
C PRO A 586 -17.47 2.86 9.02
N CYS A 587 -16.66 1.81 9.15
CA CYS A 587 -16.39 1.25 10.46
C CYS A 587 -15.87 2.32 11.41
N PRO A 588 -16.41 2.41 12.65
CA PRO A 588 -15.73 3.12 13.71
C PRO A 588 -14.27 2.65 13.81
N PRO A 589 -13.29 3.57 13.87
CA PRO A 589 -13.43 5.02 14.09
C PRO A 589 -13.54 5.88 12.83
N TYR A 590 -13.38 5.34 11.62
CA TYR A 590 -13.52 6.12 10.40
C TYR A 590 -14.99 6.56 10.32
N GLY A 591 -15.30 7.85 10.20
CA GLY A 591 -16.69 8.35 10.17
C GLY A 591 -17.10 9.35 11.25
N GLU A 592 -16.24 9.61 12.25
CA GLU A 592 -16.42 10.85 13.02
C GLU A 592 -16.09 12.05 12.12
N THR A 593 -16.71 13.21 12.33
CA THR A 593 -16.43 14.44 11.56
C THR A 593 -15.87 15.56 12.43
N ASP A 594 -15.72 15.32 13.73
CA ASP A 594 -15.25 16.31 14.73
C ASP A 594 -13.81 16.00 15.16
N TRP A 595 -12.91 15.87 14.17
CA TRP A 595 -11.50 15.61 14.38
C TRP A 595 -10.76 16.89 14.79
N GLY A 596 -10.87 17.28 16.05
CA GLY A 596 -10.14 18.45 16.57
C GLY A 596 -10.69 19.06 17.86
N SER A 597 -11.85 18.63 18.33
CA SER A 597 -12.32 18.98 19.66
C SER A 597 -11.82 17.95 20.67
N ALA A 598 -11.07 18.41 21.68
CA ALA A 598 -10.74 17.56 22.83
C ALA A 598 -12.05 16.98 23.39
N PRO A 599 -12.09 15.69 23.80
CA PRO A 599 -13.30 15.07 24.31
C PRO A 599 -13.90 15.96 25.40
N GLU A 600 -15.17 16.35 25.24
CA GLU A 600 -15.87 17.07 26.28
C GLU A 600 -15.88 16.17 27.52
N ASP A 601 -15.09 16.58 28.52
CA ASP A 601 -14.92 15.90 29.80
C ASP A 601 -16.31 15.55 30.34
N GLY A 602 -16.66 14.26 30.27
CA GLY A 602 -17.95 13.70 30.64
C GLY A 602 -18.30 14.02 32.08
N SER A 603 -18.91 15.19 32.27
CA SER A 603 -19.34 15.71 33.55
C SER A 603 -20.81 16.10 33.48
N ASP A 604 -21.65 15.14 33.10
CA ASP A 604 -23.04 15.15 33.54
C ASP A 604 -23.45 13.79 34.07
N SER A 605 -23.14 13.59 35.35
CA SER A 605 -23.90 12.68 36.20
C SER A 605 -25.15 13.42 36.69
N GLN A 606 -26.33 12.94 36.27
CA GLN A 606 -27.59 13.08 37.01
C GLN A 606 -28.30 11.76 37.14
#